data_AF-A0A2D6DLK0-F1
#
_entry.id   AF-A0A2D6DLK0-F1
#
_cell.length_a   1.000
_cell.length_b   1.000
_cell.length_c   1.000
_cell.angle_alpha   90.00
_cell.angle_beta   90.00
_cell.angle_gamma   90.00
#
_symmetry.space_group_name_H-M   'P 1'
#
loop_
_entity.id
_entity.type
_entity.pdbx_description
1 polymer ?
#
loop_
_entity_poly.entity_id
_entity_poly.type
_entity_poly.pdbx_seq_one_letter_code
_entity_poly.pdbx_strand_id
1 'polypeptide(L)'
;MNFNPPLQEAVLSQRYKRFLADVTTHNGTKLTLHCPNTGSMAACAEPGSRLWYWQSDNAKRKYPCTWELVEVDGQYLACINTQRANALVVEAINNGTIEALQGYSDLQQEVAFGQERSRIDILLQGAGPDCYVEVKNVTWFRGHGRGEFPDAVTDRGRKHLRELAAMATAGQRAVLVFCAAHTGIEEVAPAWDKDPRYAEALLAAVAAGVEVYAYGADISPQSIGLSRPLPVILDKPKL
;
A
#
# COMPACT_ATOMS: atom_id res chain seq x y z
N MET A 1 -1.24 -2.07 13.85
CA MET A 1 -0.55 -0.93 14.49
C MET A 1 -1.54 0.04 15.14
N ASN A 2 -1.17 0.64 16.27
CA ASN A 2 -1.98 1.66 16.96
C ASN A 2 -1.45 3.07 16.69
N PHE A 3 -2.34 4.02 16.45
CA PHE A 3 -2.00 5.44 16.43
C PHE A 3 -1.99 5.96 17.86
N ASN A 4 -0.80 6.35 18.34
CA ASN A 4 -0.62 6.91 19.67
C ASN A 4 0.13 8.25 19.59
N PRO A 5 -0.52 9.39 19.89
CA PRO A 5 -1.95 9.53 20.21
C PRO A 5 -2.87 9.17 19.02
N PRO A 6 -4.18 8.96 19.25
CA PRO A 6 -5.16 8.78 18.18
C PRO A 6 -5.12 9.93 17.17
N LEU A 7 -5.51 9.63 15.92
CA LEU A 7 -5.47 10.62 14.85
C LEU A 7 -6.51 11.73 15.07
N GLN A 8 -6.15 12.94 14.68
CA GLN A 8 -7.01 14.11 14.74
C GLN A 8 -7.74 14.33 13.42
N GLU A 9 -8.99 14.81 13.48
CA GLU A 9 -9.85 15.00 12.31
C GLU A 9 -9.78 16.43 11.74
N ALA A 10 -9.83 16.55 10.42
CA ALA A 10 -10.00 17.81 9.69
C ALA A 10 -10.71 17.59 8.34
N VAL A 11 -11.05 18.67 7.66
CA VAL A 11 -11.66 18.67 6.32
C VAL A 11 -10.66 19.19 5.29
N LEU A 12 -10.46 18.43 4.22
CA LEU A 12 -9.55 18.79 3.13
C LEU A 12 -10.05 20.03 2.38
N SER A 13 -9.19 21.02 2.22
CA SER A 13 -9.45 22.15 1.32
C SER A 13 -8.83 21.90 -0.06
N GLN A 14 -7.56 21.50 -0.08
CA GLN A 14 -6.85 21.16 -1.32
C GLN A 14 -5.58 20.36 -1.01
N ARG A 15 -5.18 19.48 -1.94
CA ARG A 15 -3.83 18.91 -2.01
C ARG A 15 -3.06 19.58 -3.14
N TYR A 16 -1.81 19.96 -2.89
CA TYR A 16 -0.99 20.65 -3.88
C TYR A 16 0.49 20.31 -3.72
N LYS A 17 1.26 20.56 -4.79
CA LYS A 17 2.70 20.22 -4.87
C LYS A 17 3.01 18.75 -4.54
N ARG A 18 2.02 17.86 -4.59
CA ARG A 18 2.05 16.43 -4.19
C ARG A 18 2.26 16.16 -2.69
N PHE A 19 3.05 16.99 -1.99
CA PHE A 19 3.48 16.73 -0.61
C PHE A 19 2.84 17.66 0.45
N LEU A 20 1.89 18.53 0.06
CA LEU A 20 1.17 19.43 0.97
C LEU A 20 -0.35 19.29 0.81
N ALA A 21 -1.06 19.45 1.92
CA ALA A 21 -2.51 19.57 1.93
C ALA A 21 -2.94 20.66 2.91
N ASP A 22 -3.80 21.59 2.47
CA ASP A 22 -4.41 22.56 3.37
C ASP A 22 -5.75 22.01 3.85
N VAL A 23 -6.01 22.14 5.15
CA VAL A 23 -7.19 21.56 5.80
C VAL A 23 -7.75 22.53 6.84
N THR A 24 -9.01 22.34 7.20
CA THR A 24 -9.69 23.08 8.28
C THR A 24 -10.09 22.11 9.38
N THR A 25 -9.66 22.36 10.62
CA THR A 25 -10.03 21.54 11.78
C THR A 25 -11.48 21.82 12.23
N HIS A 26 -12.03 20.98 13.11
CA HIS A 26 -13.37 21.17 13.67
C HIS A 26 -13.58 22.54 14.34
N ASN A 27 -12.53 23.16 14.88
CA ASN A 27 -12.57 24.50 15.49
C ASN A 27 -12.38 25.64 14.46
N GLY A 28 -12.42 25.35 13.16
CA GLY A 28 -12.23 26.35 12.11
C GLY A 28 -10.77 26.78 11.89
N THR A 29 -9.80 26.14 12.54
CA THR A 29 -8.38 26.47 12.36
C THR A 29 -7.87 25.92 11.05
N LYS A 30 -7.21 26.75 10.25
CA LYS A 30 -6.54 26.32 9.01
C LYS A 30 -5.15 25.81 9.32
N LEU A 31 -4.78 24.62 8.81
CA LEU A 31 -3.41 24.13 8.86
C LEU A 31 -2.96 23.53 7.53
N THR A 32 -1.64 23.43 7.37
CA THR A 32 -1.00 22.70 6.27
C THR A 32 -0.40 21.41 6.80
N LEU A 33 -0.86 20.29 6.24
CA LEU A 33 -0.35 18.94 6.48
C LEU A 33 0.76 18.58 5.50
N HIS A 34 1.71 17.77 5.95
CA HIS A 34 2.52 16.97 5.05
C HIS A 34 1.67 15.83 4.45
N CYS A 35 1.68 15.70 3.13
CA CYS A 35 1.11 14.58 2.41
C CYS A 35 2.23 13.56 2.08
N PRO A 36 2.28 12.41 2.76
CA PRO A 36 3.36 11.41 2.60
C PRO A 36 3.17 10.51 1.37
N ASN A 37 2.28 10.87 0.45
CA ASN A 37 2.00 10.14 -0.78
C ASN A 37 2.32 11.01 -1.99
N THR A 38 3.23 10.53 -2.85
CA THR A 38 3.66 11.22 -4.07
C THR A 38 2.91 10.79 -5.32
N GLY A 39 2.08 9.74 -5.21
CA GLY A 39 1.23 9.20 -6.27
C GLY A 39 0.05 10.10 -6.59
N SER A 40 -0.83 9.62 -7.47
CA SER A 40 -1.97 10.42 -7.92
C SER A 40 -2.98 10.66 -6.79
N MET A 41 -3.12 9.69 -5.87
CA MET A 41 -4.18 9.64 -4.86
C MET A 41 -5.57 9.76 -5.51
N ALA A 42 -5.76 9.06 -6.63
CA ALA A 42 -7.05 8.98 -7.29
C ALA A 42 -8.12 8.50 -6.30
N ALA A 43 -9.24 9.24 -6.23
CA ALA A 43 -10.35 9.01 -5.29
C ALA A 43 -9.98 9.16 -3.80
N CYS A 44 -8.87 9.84 -3.47
CA CYS A 44 -8.40 9.99 -2.08
C CYS A 44 -7.99 11.43 -1.73
N ALA A 45 -8.33 12.42 -2.55
CA ALA A 45 -7.86 13.81 -2.39
C ALA A 45 -8.88 14.87 -2.80
N GLU A 46 -10.16 14.53 -2.75
CA GLU A 46 -11.27 15.39 -3.15
C GLU A 46 -11.47 16.52 -2.12
N PRO A 47 -11.50 17.80 -2.54
CA PRO A 47 -11.86 18.90 -1.66
C PRO A 47 -13.19 18.65 -0.94
N GLY A 48 -13.22 18.90 0.37
CA GLY A 48 -14.37 18.61 1.23
C GLY A 48 -14.31 17.26 1.93
N SER A 49 -13.43 16.34 1.54
CA SER A 49 -13.30 15.05 2.22
C SER A 49 -12.84 15.22 3.67
N ARG A 50 -13.46 14.43 4.56
CA ARG A 50 -12.97 14.25 5.94
C ARG A 50 -11.66 13.47 5.91
N LEU A 51 -10.72 13.86 6.74
CA LEU A 51 -9.42 13.21 6.84
C LEU A 51 -8.91 13.18 8.27
N TRP A 52 -7.91 12.33 8.49
CA TRP A 52 -7.24 12.19 9.78
C TRP A 52 -5.74 12.35 9.63
N TYR A 53 -5.15 13.07 10.58
CA TYR A 53 -3.72 13.37 10.61
C TYR A 53 -3.10 13.03 11.96
N TRP A 54 -1.83 12.66 11.92
CA TRP A 54 -1.00 12.48 13.10
C TRP A 54 -0.16 13.73 13.33
N GLN A 55 0.04 14.13 14.59
CA GLN A 55 0.84 15.28 14.97
C GLN A 55 2.13 14.84 15.69
N SER A 56 3.26 15.35 15.19
CA SER A 56 4.58 15.15 15.75
C SER A 56 4.90 16.18 16.84
N ASP A 57 5.47 15.72 17.95
CA ASP A 57 6.03 16.60 19.01
C ASP A 57 7.42 17.16 18.64
N ASN A 58 8.05 16.66 17.57
CA ASN A 58 9.34 17.19 17.10
C ASN A 58 9.21 18.63 16.55
N ALA A 59 9.59 19.60 17.38
CA ALA A 59 9.58 21.03 17.07
C ALA A 59 10.46 21.45 15.87
N LYS A 60 11.37 20.59 15.39
CA LYS A 60 12.20 20.88 14.21
C LYS A 60 11.46 20.65 12.88
N ARG A 61 10.28 20.01 12.89
CA ARG A 61 9.52 19.75 11.67
C ARG A 61 8.86 21.03 11.17
N LYS A 62 9.10 21.38 9.91
CA LYS A 62 8.41 22.49 9.23
C LYS A 62 6.89 22.27 9.16
N TYR A 63 6.48 21.02 8.93
CA TYR A 63 5.08 20.59 8.96
C TYR A 63 4.96 19.46 10.00
N PRO A 64 4.50 19.76 11.23
CA PRO A 64 4.46 18.77 12.30
C PRO A 64 3.32 17.76 12.12
N CYS A 65 2.31 18.08 11.31
CA CYS A 65 1.15 17.23 11.07
C CYS A 65 1.30 16.47 9.75
N THR A 66 1.09 15.16 9.79
CA THR A 66 1.14 14.27 8.62
C THR A 66 -0.25 13.70 8.36
N TRP A 67 -0.72 13.81 7.13
CA TRP A 67 -1.97 13.18 6.69
C TRP A 67 -1.81 11.65 6.65
N GLU A 68 -2.68 10.93 7.36
CA GLU A 68 -2.67 9.47 7.45
C GLU A 68 -3.86 8.83 6.71
N LEU A 69 -5.08 9.26 7.02
CA LEU A 69 -6.33 8.64 6.51
C LEU A 69 -7.22 9.65 5.80
N VAL A 70 -8.06 9.19 4.89
CA VAL A 70 -9.13 9.98 4.26
C VAL A 70 -10.42 9.17 4.19
N GLU A 71 -11.55 9.84 4.30
CA GLU A 71 -12.88 9.29 4.02
C GLU A 71 -13.14 9.34 2.51
N VAL A 72 -13.52 8.21 1.95
CA VAL A 72 -13.80 7.99 0.53
C VAL A 72 -15.27 7.62 0.39
N ASP A 73 -15.96 8.24 -0.58
CA ASP A 73 -17.38 8.04 -0.87
C ASP A 73 -18.32 8.23 0.35
N GLY A 74 -17.88 9.00 1.36
CA GLY A 74 -18.64 9.23 2.60
C GLY A 74 -18.84 7.99 3.48
N GLN A 75 -18.13 6.90 3.20
CA GLN A 75 -18.35 5.59 3.83
C GLN A 75 -17.06 4.89 4.23
N TYR A 76 -16.05 4.91 3.36
CA TYR A 76 -14.85 4.10 3.53
C TYR A 76 -13.69 4.92 4.06
N LEU A 77 -12.81 4.29 4.82
CA LEU A 77 -11.50 4.84 5.16
C LEU A 77 -10.42 4.26 4.25
N ALA A 78 -9.51 5.13 3.81
CA ALA A 78 -8.29 4.78 3.09
C ALA A 78 -7.06 5.35 3.81
N CYS A 79 -6.01 4.53 3.97
CA CYS A 79 -4.72 5.02 4.46
C CYS A 79 -3.87 5.49 3.28
N ILE A 80 -3.75 6.80 3.14
CA ILE A 80 -3.00 7.40 2.04
C ILE A 80 -1.50 7.39 2.31
N ASN A 81 -1.08 7.20 3.57
CA ASN A 81 0.32 7.16 3.94
C ASN A 81 0.97 5.84 3.50
N THR A 82 1.55 5.86 2.30
CA THR A 82 2.17 4.68 1.68
C THR A 82 3.34 4.12 2.49
N GLN A 83 3.93 4.90 3.41
CA GLN A 83 5.00 4.42 4.28
C GLN A 83 4.50 3.41 5.32
N ARG A 84 3.19 3.25 5.49
CA ARG A 84 2.59 2.27 6.41
C ARG A 84 2.55 0.85 5.82
N ALA A 85 2.52 0.71 4.51
CA ALA A 85 2.25 -0.59 3.86
C ALA A 85 3.26 -1.68 4.26
N ASN A 86 4.56 -1.41 4.20
CA ASN A 86 5.59 -2.39 4.56
C ASN A 86 5.46 -2.80 6.04
N ALA A 87 5.29 -1.84 6.94
CA ALA A 87 5.12 -2.10 8.36
C ALA A 87 3.86 -2.94 8.66
N LEU A 88 2.77 -2.69 7.93
CA LEU A 88 1.53 -3.46 8.06
C LEU A 88 1.71 -4.91 7.59
N VAL A 89 2.41 -5.13 6.48
CA VAL A 89 2.71 -6.48 5.99
C VAL A 89 3.65 -7.21 6.97
N VAL A 90 4.68 -6.53 7.49
CA VAL A 90 5.57 -7.12 8.51
C VAL A 90 4.81 -7.48 9.79
N GLU A 91 3.94 -6.60 10.29
CA GLU A 91 3.07 -6.90 11.44
C GLU A 91 2.20 -8.13 11.18
N ALA A 92 1.61 -8.21 9.98
CA ALA A 92 0.72 -9.30 9.58
C ALA A 92 1.46 -10.64 9.34
N ILE A 93 2.74 -10.59 8.94
CA ILE A 93 3.60 -11.78 8.91
C ILE A 93 3.90 -12.22 10.35
N ASN A 94 4.36 -11.30 11.20
CA ASN A 94 4.80 -11.64 12.56
C ASN A 94 3.66 -12.14 13.46
N ASN A 95 2.44 -11.68 13.25
CA ASN A 95 1.27 -12.09 14.05
C ASN A 95 0.51 -13.29 13.46
N GLY A 96 0.97 -13.86 12.34
CA GLY A 96 0.35 -15.03 11.71
C GLY A 96 -0.84 -14.73 10.80
N THR A 97 -1.23 -13.47 10.58
CA THR A 97 -2.34 -13.11 9.68
C THR A 97 -2.07 -13.55 8.24
N ILE A 98 -0.82 -13.42 7.78
CA ILE A 98 -0.41 -13.92 6.46
C ILE A 98 0.13 -15.34 6.63
N GLU A 99 -0.78 -16.31 6.62
CA GLU A 99 -0.46 -17.74 6.81
C GLU A 99 0.55 -18.25 5.77
N ALA A 100 0.43 -17.80 4.52
CA ALA A 100 1.31 -18.22 3.43
C ALA A 100 2.78 -17.82 3.63
N LEU A 101 3.08 -16.87 4.53
CA LEU A 101 4.42 -16.37 4.81
C LEU A 101 4.96 -16.82 6.18
N GLN A 102 4.34 -17.84 6.79
CA GLN A 102 4.84 -18.45 8.02
C GLN A 102 5.94 -19.48 7.77
N GLY A 103 6.66 -19.86 8.83
CA GLY A 103 7.70 -20.92 8.79
C GLY A 103 9.13 -20.43 8.53
N TYR A 104 9.34 -19.11 8.49
CA TYR A 104 10.67 -18.50 8.40
C TYR A 104 11.17 -18.10 9.80
N SER A 105 12.48 -18.18 10.00
CA SER A 105 13.14 -17.87 11.28
C SER A 105 13.70 -16.45 11.34
N ASP A 106 13.91 -15.81 10.19
CA ASP A 106 14.43 -14.45 10.09
C ASP A 106 13.60 -13.60 9.13
N LEU A 107 13.49 -12.30 9.44
CA LEU A 107 12.79 -11.29 8.66
C LEU A 107 13.66 -10.03 8.59
N GLN A 108 14.09 -9.69 7.38
CA GLN A 108 14.84 -8.48 7.09
C GLN A 108 14.01 -7.57 6.18
N GLN A 109 14.25 -6.26 6.25
CA GLN A 109 13.57 -5.26 5.42
C GLN A 109 14.58 -4.47 4.59
N GLU A 110 14.15 -3.97 3.43
CA GLU A 110 14.94 -3.09 2.56
C GLU A 110 16.29 -3.68 2.09
N VAL A 111 16.29 -4.99 1.78
CA VAL A 111 17.49 -5.74 1.40
C VAL A 111 17.77 -5.57 -0.09
N ALA A 112 19.02 -5.31 -0.47
CA ALA A 112 19.39 -5.21 -1.89
C ALA A 112 19.22 -6.56 -2.59
N PHE A 113 18.60 -6.58 -3.78
CA PHE A 113 18.37 -7.80 -4.54
C PHE A 113 18.30 -7.52 -6.05
N GLY A 114 18.30 -8.61 -6.83
CA GLY A 114 18.18 -8.54 -8.28
C GLY A 114 19.42 -7.99 -8.98
N GLN A 115 19.30 -7.81 -10.29
CA GLN A 115 20.40 -7.36 -11.14
C GLN A 115 20.34 -5.85 -11.41
N GLU A 116 19.19 -5.22 -11.16
CA GLU A 116 18.96 -3.83 -11.54
C GLU A 116 19.11 -2.86 -10.34
N ARG A 117 19.81 -3.25 -9.27
CA ARG A 117 20.03 -2.48 -8.03
C ARG A 117 18.72 -2.10 -7.31
N SER A 118 17.77 -3.02 -7.25
CA SER A 118 16.56 -2.82 -6.47
C SER A 118 16.76 -3.26 -5.01
N ARG A 119 15.77 -2.90 -4.20
CA ARG A 119 15.64 -3.38 -2.82
C ARG A 119 14.30 -4.08 -2.69
N ILE A 120 14.32 -5.26 -2.09
CA ILE A 120 13.12 -6.00 -1.75
C ILE A 120 12.60 -5.43 -0.43
N ASP A 121 11.29 -5.27 -0.33
CA ASP A 121 10.66 -4.70 0.86
C ASP A 121 10.93 -5.59 2.08
N ILE A 122 10.76 -6.90 1.92
CA ILE A 122 10.95 -7.90 2.98
C ILE A 122 11.66 -9.14 2.42
N LEU A 123 12.66 -9.64 3.13
CA LEU A 123 13.33 -10.92 2.89
C LEU A 123 13.07 -11.84 4.08
N LEU A 124 12.46 -13.00 3.83
CA LEU A 124 12.26 -14.04 4.86
C LEU A 124 13.23 -15.19 4.62
N GLN A 125 13.90 -15.65 5.68
CA GLN A 125 14.90 -16.71 5.60
C GLN A 125 14.63 -17.81 6.64
N GLY A 126 15.00 -19.05 6.30
CA GLY A 126 14.76 -20.22 7.13
C GLY A 126 15.53 -21.44 6.62
N ALA A 127 15.01 -22.65 6.89
CA ALA A 127 15.65 -23.89 6.43
C ALA A 127 15.47 -24.16 4.92
N GLY A 128 14.47 -23.52 4.28
CA GLY A 128 14.17 -23.64 2.86
C GLY A 128 14.71 -22.47 2.02
N PRO A 129 14.25 -22.33 0.76
CA PRO A 129 14.60 -21.19 -0.09
C PRO A 129 14.23 -19.85 0.56
N ASP A 130 15.03 -18.83 0.29
CA ASP A 130 14.72 -17.46 0.71
C ASP A 130 13.43 -16.99 0.02
N CYS A 131 12.64 -16.19 0.74
CA CYS A 131 11.39 -15.62 0.23
C CYS A 131 11.52 -14.11 0.09
N TYR A 132 11.50 -13.66 -1.17
CA TYR A 132 11.54 -12.25 -1.56
C TYR A 132 10.12 -11.72 -1.65
N VAL A 133 9.74 -10.83 -0.74
CA VAL A 133 8.38 -10.29 -0.66
C VAL A 133 8.39 -8.80 -1.01
N GLU A 134 7.72 -8.48 -2.11
CA GLU A 134 7.45 -7.10 -2.54
C GLU A 134 6.05 -6.68 -2.07
N VAL A 135 5.93 -5.45 -1.57
CA VAL A 135 4.68 -4.89 -1.09
C VAL A 135 4.18 -3.81 -2.04
N LYS A 136 2.87 -3.84 -2.34
CA LYS A 136 2.19 -2.78 -3.08
C LYS A 136 1.00 -2.26 -2.30
N ASN A 137 0.96 -0.95 -2.09
CA ASN A 137 -0.18 -0.30 -1.46
C ASN A 137 -1.30 -0.08 -2.49
N VAL A 138 -2.51 -0.54 -2.18
CA VAL A 138 -3.69 -0.39 -3.02
C VAL A 138 -4.71 0.48 -2.29
N THR A 139 -4.95 1.67 -2.83
CA THR A 139 -5.98 2.61 -2.32
C THR A 139 -6.94 3.06 -3.40
N TRP A 140 -6.65 2.76 -4.68
CA TRP A 140 -7.52 3.20 -5.77
C TRP A 140 -8.74 2.29 -5.87
N PHE A 141 -9.81 2.74 -5.22
CA PHE A 141 -11.11 2.07 -5.22
C PHE A 141 -11.91 2.46 -6.46
N ARG A 142 -12.42 1.47 -7.18
CA ARG A 142 -13.16 1.63 -8.44
C ARG A 142 -14.67 1.41 -8.27
N GLY A 143 -15.15 1.36 -7.03
CA GLY A 143 -16.52 0.97 -6.70
C GLY A 143 -16.70 -0.55 -6.64
N HIS A 144 -17.84 -0.98 -6.10
CA HIS A 144 -18.25 -2.40 -6.05
C HIS A 144 -17.20 -3.35 -5.45
N GLY A 145 -16.45 -2.94 -4.43
CA GLY A 145 -15.43 -3.78 -3.80
C GLY A 145 -14.10 -3.85 -4.57
N ARG A 146 -13.99 -3.31 -5.78
CA ARG A 146 -12.79 -3.44 -6.62
C ARG A 146 -11.71 -2.42 -6.26
N GLY A 147 -10.56 -2.92 -5.82
CA GLY A 147 -9.30 -2.17 -5.72
C GLY A 147 -8.39 -2.43 -6.90
N GLU A 148 -7.73 -1.40 -7.43
CA GLU A 148 -6.82 -1.55 -8.57
C GLU A 148 -5.43 -0.97 -8.32
N PHE A 149 -4.43 -1.64 -8.90
CA PHE A 149 -3.05 -1.14 -8.92
C PHE A 149 -2.43 -1.28 -10.31
N PRO A 150 -1.69 -0.28 -10.83
CA PRO A 150 -1.38 1.01 -10.20
C PRO A 150 -2.42 2.09 -10.51
N ASP A 151 -2.37 3.21 -9.77
CA ASP A 151 -3.17 4.42 -10.04
C ASP A 151 -2.52 5.39 -11.05
N ALA A 152 -1.30 5.08 -11.50
CA ALA A 152 -0.49 5.79 -12.48
C ALA A 152 0.49 4.83 -13.17
N VAL A 153 0.94 5.16 -14.37
CA VAL A 153 1.96 4.37 -15.08
C VAL A 153 3.21 4.22 -14.20
N THR A 154 3.72 3.00 -14.06
CA THR A 154 4.82 2.65 -13.13
C THR A 154 5.91 1.80 -13.77
N ASP A 155 6.96 2.46 -14.29
CA ASP A 155 8.17 1.75 -14.75
C ASP A 155 8.87 1.01 -13.61
N ARG A 156 8.87 1.61 -12.40
CA ARG A 156 9.47 1.00 -11.21
C ARG A 156 8.74 -0.28 -10.81
N GLY A 157 7.40 -0.28 -10.84
CA GLY A 157 6.61 -1.48 -10.54
C GLY A 157 6.90 -2.62 -11.53
N ARG A 158 6.97 -2.30 -12.84
CA ARG A 158 7.36 -3.29 -13.87
C ARG A 158 8.76 -3.87 -13.64
N LYS A 159 9.72 -3.02 -13.30
CA LYS A 159 11.09 -3.42 -12.99
C LYS A 159 11.12 -4.44 -11.84
N HIS A 160 10.44 -4.14 -10.73
CA HIS A 160 10.41 -5.02 -9.58
C HIS A 160 9.75 -6.38 -9.91
N LEU A 161 8.69 -6.39 -10.73
CA LEU A 161 8.07 -7.64 -11.20
C LEU A 161 9.05 -8.52 -12.00
N ARG A 162 9.90 -7.93 -12.85
CA ARG A 162 10.93 -8.69 -13.57
C ARG A 162 11.97 -9.27 -12.62
N GLU A 163 12.36 -8.54 -11.58
CA GLU A 163 13.32 -9.04 -10.59
C GLU A 163 12.73 -10.15 -9.72
N LEU A 164 11.46 -10.05 -9.33
CA LEU A 164 10.75 -11.16 -8.67
C LEU A 164 10.68 -12.41 -9.56
N ALA A 165 10.33 -12.24 -10.84
CA ALA A 165 10.30 -13.36 -11.78
C ALA A 165 11.68 -14.02 -11.93
N ALA A 166 12.76 -13.23 -11.91
CA ALA A 166 14.12 -13.75 -11.92
C ALA A 166 14.45 -14.54 -10.65
N MET A 167 13.98 -14.11 -9.47
CA MET A 167 14.15 -14.87 -8.21
C MET A 167 13.38 -16.19 -8.24
N ALA A 168 12.13 -16.18 -8.70
CA ALA A 168 11.32 -17.39 -8.87
C ALA A 168 12.00 -18.39 -9.82
N THR A 169 12.51 -17.92 -10.96
CA THR A 169 13.22 -18.75 -11.95
C THR A 169 14.54 -19.30 -11.39
N ALA A 170 15.18 -18.59 -10.46
CA ALA A 170 16.40 -19.03 -9.78
C ALA A 170 16.15 -20.02 -8.64
N GLY A 171 14.90 -20.47 -8.43
CA GLY A 171 14.53 -21.43 -7.40
C GLY A 171 14.33 -20.82 -6.01
N GLN A 172 14.33 -19.49 -5.90
CA GLN A 172 13.92 -18.79 -4.68
C GLN A 172 12.40 -18.61 -4.68
N ARG A 173 11.81 -18.39 -3.50
CA ARG A 173 10.39 -18.04 -3.42
C ARG A 173 10.26 -16.53 -3.65
N ALA A 174 9.32 -16.12 -4.50
CA ALA A 174 9.07 -14.72 -4.80
C ALA A 174 7.58 -14.42 -4.65
N VAL A 175 7.26 -13.37 -3.91
CA VAL A 175 5.89 -13.05 -3.51
C VAL A 175 5.62 -11.56 -3.73
N LEU A 176 4.47 -11.26 -4.30
CA LEU A 176 3.89 -9.92 -4.32
C LEU A 176 2.71 -9.88 -3.35
N VAL A 177 2.74 -8.95 -2.39
CA VAL A 177 1.62 -8.70 -1.47
C VAL A 177 0.99 -7.35 -1.77
N PHE A 178 -0.27 -7.36 -2.19
CA PHE A 178 -1.12 -6.18 -2.24
C PHE A 178 -1.68 -5.89 -0.84
N CYS A 179 -1.18 -4.81 -0.22
CA CYS A 179 -1.73 -4.21 0.99
C CYS A 179 -2.91 -3.31 0.58
N ALA A 180 -4.14 -3.82 0.69
CA ALA A 180 -5.35 -3.08 0.39
C ALA A 180 -5.73 -2.18 1.59
N ALA A 181 -5.04 -1.04 1.67
CA ALA A 181 -5.20 -0.05 2.74
C ALA A 181 -6.44 0.84 2.52
N HIS A 182 -7.57 0.24 2.17
CA HIS A 182 -8.85 0.88 1.95
C HIS A 182 -9.97 -0.09 2.36
N THR A 183 -10.80 0.32 3.32
CA THR A 183 -11.83 -0.54 3.95
C THR A 183 -12.92 -1.05 3.02
N GLY A 184 -13.21 -0.31 1.94
CA GLY A 184 -14.14 -0.73 0.89
C GLY A 184 -13.59 -1.72 -0.14
N ILE A 185 -12.30 -2.05 -0.13
CA ILE A 185 -11.75 -3.03 -1.07
C ILE A 185 -12.04 -4.44 -0.56
N GLU A 186 -12.67 -5.23 -1.43
CA GLU A 186 -13.02 -6.63 -1.23
C GLU A 186 -12.24 -7.55 -2.20
N GLU A 187 -11.64 -6.99 -3.25
CA GLU A 187 -10.85 -7.73 -4.23
C GLU A 187 -9.84 -6.81 -4.92
N VAL A 188 -8.69 -7.36 -5.35
CA VAL A 188 -7.63 -6.59 -6.01
C VAL A 188 -7.40 -7.08 -7.45
N ALA A 189 -7.24 -6.16 -8.38
CA ALA A 189 -6.90 -6.44 -9.77
C ALA A 189 -5.82 -5.49 -10.30
N PRO A 190 -5.06 -5.86 -11.35
CA PRO A 190 -4.22 -4.91 -12.04
C PRO A 190 -5.08 -3.91 -12.85
N ALA A 191 -4.71 -2.63 -12.83
CA ALA A 191 -5.39 -1.57 -13.56
C ALA A 191 -5.06 -1.61 -15.06
N TRP A 192 -5.78 -2.45 -15.82
CA TRP A 192 -5.55 -2.65 -17.25
C TRP A 192 -5.70 -1.38 -18.10
N ASP A 193 -6.65 -0.51 -17.74
CA ASP A 193 -6.90 0.77 -18.40
C ASP A 193 -5.83 1.82 -18.08
N LYS A 194 -5.19 1.70 -16.91
CA LYS A 194 -4.19 2.67 -16.42
C LYS A 194 -2.77 2.34 -16.83
N ASP A 195 -2.36 1.08 -16.65
CA ASP A 195 -1.04 0.60 -17.02
C ASP A 195 -1.10 -0.85 -17.53
N PRO A 196 -1.50 -1.06 -18.79
CA PRO A 196 -1.58 -2.40 -19.38
C PRO A 196 -0.23 -3.11 -19.39
N ARG A 197 0.88 -2.37 -19.48
CA ARG A 197 2.23 -2.96 -19.45
C ARG A 197 2.59 -3.49 -18.06
N TYR A 198 2.09 -2.87 -16.99
CA TYR A 198 2.22 -3.42 -15.64
C TYR A 198 1.37 -4.68 -15.49
N ALA A 199 0.13 -4.67 -15.97
CA ALA A 199 -0.76 -5.84 -15.92
C ALA A 199 -0.16 -7.05 -16.68
N GLU A 200 0.37 -6.82 -17.88
CA GLU A 200 1.09 -7.85 -18.65
C GLU A 200 2.34 -8.36 -17.93
N ALA A 201 3.12 -7.46 -17.32
CA ALA A 201 4.29 -7.86 -16.53
C ALA A 201 3.91 -8.67 -15.29
N LEU A 202 2.77 -8.38 -14.66
CA LEU A 202 2.26 -9.13 -13.52
C LEU A 202 1.88 -10.55 -13.93
N LEU A 203 1.16 -10.70 -15.04
CA LEU A 203 0.85 -12.02 -15.61
C LEU A 203 2.10 -12.82 -15.95
N ALA A 204 3.11 -12.17 -16.56
CA ALA A 204 4.38 -12.81 -16.87
C ALA A 204 5.14 -13.24 -15.60
N ALA A 205 5.10 -12.42 -14.54
CA ALA A 205 5.72 -12.77 -13.25
C ALA A 205 5.03 -13.97 -12.60
N VAL A 206 3.69 -14.01 -12.60
CA VAL A 206 2.91 -15.15 -12.09
C VAL A 206 3.23 -16.42 -12.89
N ALA A 207 3.30 -16.33 -14.22
CA ALA A 207 3.68 -17.45 -15.08
C ALA A 207 5.11 -17.95 -14.81
N ALA A 208 6.01 -17.09 -14.32
CA ALA A 208 7.37 -17.45 -13.92
C ALA A 208 7.46 -18.03 -12.48
N GLY A 209 6.33 -18.13 -11.76
CA GLY A 209 6.28 -18.71 -10.41
C GLY A 209 6.21 -17.68 -9.27
N VAL A 210 5.98 -16.39 -9.56
CA VAL A 210 5.71 -15.40 -8.51
C VAL A 210 4.32 -15.62 -7.92
N GLU A 211 4.25 -15.79 -6.61
CA GLU A 211 2.99 -15.89 -5.88
C GLU A 211 2.40 -14.49 -5.64
N VAL A 212 1.09 -14.34 -5.71
CA VAL A 212 0.42 -13.04 -5.51
C VAL A 212 -0.68 -13.18 -4.47
N TYR A 213 -0.61 -12.35 -3.44
CA TYR A 213 -1.61 -12.29 -2.38
C TYR A 213 -2.14 -10.87 -2.22
N ALA A 214 -3.37 -10.73 -1.75
CA ALA A 214 -3.94 -9.46 -1.33
C ALA A 214 -4.52 -9.60 0.08
N TYR A 215 -4.34 -8.56 0.90
CA TYR A 215 -4.90 -8.51 2.25
C TYR A 215 -5.59 -7.17 2.48
N GLY A 216 -6.83 -7.25 2.99
CA GLY A 216 -7.65 -6.11 3.38
C GLY A 216 -7.28 -5.62 4.77
N ALA A 217 -7.35 -4.31 4.97
CA ALA A 217 -7.12 -3.67 6.26
C ALA A 217 -8.42 -3.34 6.98
N ASP A 218 -8.41 -3.48 8.30
CA ASP A 218 -9.34 -2.80 9.19
C ASP A 218 -8.70 -1.47 9.59
N ILE A 219 -9.46 -0.38 9.48
CA ILE A 219 -8.96 0.99 9.64
C ILE A 219 -9.90 1.77 10.53
N SER A 220 -9.33 2.49 11.49
CA SER A 220 -10.00 3.48 12.33
C SER A 220 -9.05 4.64 12.65
N PRO A 221 -9.53 5.76 13.19
CA PRO A 221 -8.66 6.82 13.71
C PRO A 221 -7.74 6.37 14.86
N GLN A 222 -7.97 5.19 15.45
CA GLN A 222 -7.19 4.64 16.57
C GLN A 222 -6.16 3.61 16.12
N SER A 223 -6.42 2.87 15.03
CA SER A 223 -5.57 1.77 14.59
C SER A 223 -5.76 1.42 13.13
N ILE A 224 -4.77 0.74 12.57
CA ILE A 224 -4.83 0.10 11.26
C ILE A 224 -4.10 -1.23 11.32
N GLY A 225 -4.65 -2.27 10.72
CA GLY A 225 -4.04 -3.60 10.64
C GLY A 225 -4.60 -4.40 9.47
N LEU A 226 -3.76 -5.23 8.84
CA LEU A 226 -4.26 -6.23 7.89
C LEU A 226 -5.02 -7.31 8.66
N SER A 227 -6.19 -7.69 8.15
CA SER A 227 -7.13 -8.54 8.89
C SER A 227 -7.59 -9.78 8.11
N ARG A 228 -7.68 -9.69 6.78
CA ARG A 228 -8.30 -10.75 5.97
C ARG A 228 -7.65 -10.89 4.59
N PRO A 229 -7.52 -12.11 4.05
CA PRO A 229 -7.13 -12.29 2.65
C PRO A 229 -8.24 -11.78 1.73
N LEU A 230 -7.84 -11.27 0.57
CA LEU A 230 -8.74 -10.85 -0.51
C LEU A 230 -8.39 -11.63 -1.79
N PRO A 231 -9.38 -11.94 -2.64
CA PRO A 231 -9.13 -12.50 -3.95
C PRO A 231 -8.33 -11.53 -4.82
N VAL A 232 -7.41 -12.09 -5.61
CA VAL A 232 -6.65 -11.39 -6.65
C VAL A 232 -7.20 -11.82 -8.01
N ILE A 233 -7.75 -10.88 -8.77
CA ILE A 233 -8.32 -11.12 -10.08
C ILE A 233 -7.32 -10.68 -11.14
N LEU A 234 -6.74 -11.66 -11.86
CA LEU A 234 -5.70 -11.44 -12.86
C LEU A 234 -6.24 -11.40 -14.29
N ASP A 235 -7.51 -11.70 -14.49
CA ASP A 235 -8.10 -11.81 -15.82
C ASP A 235 -7.99 -10.51 -16.60
N LYS A 236 -7.64 -10.63 -17.88
CA LYS A 236 -7.71 -9.52 -18.83
C LYS A 236 -9.18 -9.27 -19.17
N PRO A 237 -9.73 -8.06 -18.95
CA PRO A 237 -11.08 -7.74 -19.35
C PRO A 237 -11.26 -8.00 -20.85
N LYS A 238 -12.38 -8.63 -21.21
CA LYS A 238 -12.79 -8.70 -22.62
C LYS A 238 -13.24 -7.30 -23.03
N LEU A 239 -12.49 -6.68 -23.93
CA LEU A 239 -12.86 -5.43 -24.61
C LEU A 239 -14.03 -5.66 -25.56
#